data_AF-A0A814U5G0-F1
#
_entry.id   AF-A0A814U5G0-F1
#
_cell.length_a   1.000
_cell.length_b   1.000
_cell.length_c   1.000
_cell.angle_alpha   90.00
_cell.angle_beta   90.00
_cell.angle_gamma   90.00
#
_symmetry.space_group_name_H-M   'P 1'
#
loop_
_entity.id
_entity.type
_entity.pdbx_description
1 polymer ?
#
loop_
_entity_poly.entity_id
_entity_poly.type
_entity_poly.pdbx_seq_one_letter_code
_entity_poly.pdbx_strand_id
1 'polypeptide(L)'
;MLTRSQTSSISVINEHCHTDQSLASPSIDPFRCNAIVYTTACNTGYIEIPKRHASFVTWSNENLPSIDDLVKAGFFYTGTKTIVTCFYCNGSLQNWSSNDNPMIEHVRWFPHCAYAKQLCGSELYRKIQESKQIQQERMKANDANNQSGTSGGSSSNGHLLIPDESTLLRLVAARLDLSISQSLLNRNFKLSIIKRCWEDQLRLKRR
;
A
#
# COMPACT_ATOMS: atom_id res chain seq x y z
N MET A 1 -0.22 14.17 6.41
CA MET A 1 -1.40 13.83 5.59
C MET A 1 -1.12 12.53 4.84
N LEU A 2 -1.57 11.40 5.39
CA LEU A 2 -1.67 10.12 4.65
C LEU A 2 -3.00 9.51 5.10
N THR A 3 -4.06 9.73 4.33
CA THR A 3 -5.37 9.15 4.58
C THR A 3 -5.62 7.98 3.64
N ARG A 4 -6.36 7.01 4.17
CA ARG A 4 -7.03 5.88 3.51
C ARG A 4 -6.15 4.63 3.34
N SER A 5 -6.51 3.61 4.12
CA SER A 5 -6.14 2.21 3.88
C SER A 5 -6.52 1.82 2.45
N GLN A 6 -5.55 1.87 1.55
CA GLN A 6 -5.61 1.17 0.27
C GLN A 6 -4.91 -0.16 0.51
N THR A 7 -5.65 -1.26 0.46
CA THR A 7 -5.04 -2.57 0.22
C THR A 7 -4.53 -2.50 -1.22
N SER A 8 -3.22 -2.29 -1.39
CA SER A 8 -2.64 -2.24 -2.73
C SER A 8 -2.84 -3.60 -3.40
N SER A 9 -3.34 -3.60 -4.64
CA SER A 9 -3.52 -4.81 -5.45
C SER A 9 -2.19 -5.38 -5.97
N ILE A 10 -1.08 -4.70 -5.63
CA ILE A 10 0.26 -5.05 -6.04
C ILE A 10 0.62 -6.47 -5.60
N SER A 11 1.23 -7.21 -6.53
CA SER A 11 1.73 -8.55 -6.30
C SER A 11 3.25 -8.59 -6.51
N VAL A 12 3.96 -9.24 -5.59
CA VAL A 12 5.39 -9.52 -5.69
C VAL A 12 5.60 -10.73 -6.61
N ILE A 13 6.41 -10.58 -7.65
CA ILE A 13 6.66 -11.64 -8.64
C ILE A 13 7.91 -12.44 -8.31
N ASN A 14 8.90 -11.81 -7.70
CA ASN A 14 10.09 -12.48 -7.18
C ASN A 14 10.47 -11.93 -5.80
N GLU A 15 10.85 -12.85 -4.91
CA GLU A 15 11.46 -12.50 -3.64
C GLU A 15 12.95 -12.23 -3.88
N HIS A 16 13.45 -11.18 -3.22
CA HIS A 16 14.79 -10.59 -3.24
C HIS A 16 15.95 -11.42 -3.82
N CYS A 17 16.77 -10.79 -4.66
CA CYS A 17 18.14 -11.26 -4.91
C CYS A 17 18.99 -11.02 -3.65
N HIS A 18 19.20 -12.04 -2.84
CA HIS A 18 20.23 -12.03 -1.81
C HIS A 18 21.59 -12.12 -2.50
N THR A 19 22.18 -10.98 -2.84
CA THR A 19 23.62 -10.96 -3.08
C THR A 19 24.29 -11.10 -1.72
N ASP A 20 24.94 -12.24 -1.52
CA ASP A 20 25.66 -12.62 -0.32
C ASP A 20 26.60 -11.49 0.13
N GLN A 21 26.42 -11.02 1.36
CA GLN A 21 27.09 -9.87 1.94
C GLN A 21 28.46 -10.26 2.52
N SER A 22 29.23 -11.04 1.75
CA SER A 22 30.59 -11.41 2.07
C SER A 22 31.54 -10.47 1.32
N LEU A 23 32.18 -9.56 2.08
CA LEU A 23 33.27 -8.64 1.70
C LEU A 23 32.84 -7.23 1.28
N ALA A 24 32.48 -6.40 2.27
CA ALA A 24 33.14 -5.09 2.48
C ALA A 24 32.49 -4.37 3.68
N SER A 25 33.18 -4.37 4.83
CA SER A 25 33.00 -3.30 5.81
C SER A 25 33.81 -2.10 5.33
N PRO A 26 33.19 -0.91 5.27
CA PRO A 26 33.67 0.16 6.12
C PRO A 26 32.52 0.82 6.87
N SER A 27 32.85 1.27 8.08
CA SER A 27 32.03 2.08 8.97
C SER A 27 31.64 3.42 8.33
N ILE A 28 30.70 3.38 7.39
CA ILE A 28 30.08 4.56 6.81
C ILE A 28 28.62 4.55 7.25
N ASP A 29 28.27 5.61 7.98
CA ASP A 29 26.90 5.97 8.33
C ASP A 29 25.95 5.68 7.15
N PRO A 30 24.93 4.82 7.32
CA PRO A 30 24.04 4.39 6.23
C PRO A 30 23.20 5.53 5.63
N PHE A 31 23.29 6.74 6.18
CA PHE A 31 22.64 7.94 5.66
C PHE A 31 23.60 8.93 5.00
N ARG A 32 24.91 8.64 4.99
CA ARG A 32 25.93 9.62 4.64
C ARG A 32 26.85 9.17 3.51
N CYS A 33 26.26 8.88 2.35
CA CYS A 33 26.99 9.00 1.09
C CYS A 33 26.05 9.35 -0.06
N ASN A 34 26.30 10.49 -0.70
CA ASN A 34 25.66 10.95 -1.95
C ASN A 34 25.94 10.05 -3.16
N ALA A 35 26.58 8.90 -2.98
CA ALA A 35 26.81 7.92 -4.03
C ALA A 35 25.90 6.72 -3.77
N ILE A 36 24.81 6.60 -4.54
CA ILE A 36 24.21 5.29 -4.78
C ILE A 36 25.33 4.48 -5.44
N VAL A 37 25.93 3.55 -4.70
CA VAL A 37 27.01 2.74 -5.25
C VAL A 37 26.38 1.79 -6.27
N TYR A 38 26.48 2.14 -7.55
CA TYR A 38 25.93 1.35 -8.66
C TYR A 38 26.66 0.01 -8.87
N THR A 39 27.76 -0.25 -8.15
CA THR A 39 28.59 -1.46 -8.30
C THR A 39 27.92 -2.74 -7.77
N THR A 40 26.76 -2.63 -7.13
CA THR A 40 25.98 -3.76 -6.59
C THR A 40 24.60 -3.89 -7.24
N ALA A 41 24.30 -3.12 -8.30
CA ALA A 41 23.02 -3.21 -8.98
C ALA A 41 22.86 -4.56 -9.69
N CYS A 42 21.76 -5.27 -9.44
CA CYS A 42 21.49 -6.57 -10.03
C CYS A 42 21.32 -6.52 -11.56
N ASN A 43 20.81 -5.41 -12.11
CA ASN A 43 20.58 -5.22 -13.53
C ASN A 43 21.34 -3.98 -14.03
N THR A 44 22.63 -4.16 -14.31
CA THR A 44 23.53 -3.07 -14.71
C THR A 44 23.12 -2.38 -16.02
N GLY A 45 22.49 -3.10 -16.95
CA GLY A 45 21.96 -2.55 -18.20
C GLY A 45 20.85 -1.49 -18.02
N TYR A 46 20.30 -1.36 -16.81
CA TYR A 46 19.22 -0.44 -16.45
C TYR A 46 19.63 0.58 -15.36
N ILE A 47 20.93 0.75 -15.10
CA ILE A 47 21.45 1.79 -14.19
C ILE A 47 21.06 3.19 -14.68
N GLU A 48 21.19 3.41 -15.98
CA GLU A 48 20.90 4.70 -16.61
C GLU A 48 19.38 4.95 -16.74
N ILE A 49 18.94 6.15 -16.36
CA ILE A 49 17.54 6.59 -16.48
C ILE A 49 17.01 6.41 -17.92
N PRO A 50 17.73 6.84 -18.98
CA PRO A 50 17.27 6.66 -20.37
C PRO A 50 17.04 5.19 -20.74
N LYS A 51 17.86 4.26 -20.25
CA LYS A 51 17.70 2.82 -20.52
C LYS A 51 16.43 2.27 -19.88
N ARG A 52 16.12 2.70 -18.65
CA ARG A 52 14.84 2.35 -18.00
C ARG A 52 13.66 2.93 -18.76
N HIS A 53 13.71 4.21 -19.11
CA HIS A 53 12.63 4.86 -19.85
C HIS A 53 12.38 4.17 -21.21
N ALA A 54 13.45 3.81 -21.93
CA ALA A 54 13.36 3.11 -23.21
C ALA A 54 12.73 1.71 -23.11
N SER A 55 12.63 1.11 -21.92
CA SER A 55 11.95 -0.19 -21.76
C SER A 55 10.43 -0.11 -21.83
N PHE A 56 9.83 1.08 -21.65
CA PHE A 56 8.37 1.26 -21.56
C PHE A 56 7.67 1.45 -22.92
N VAL A 57 8.29 1.05 -24.04
CA VAL A 57 7.73 1.25 -25.40
C VAL A 57 6.32 0.69 -25.56
N THR A 58 6.05 -0.47 -24.96
CA THR A 58 4.76 -1.18 -25.05
C THR A 58 3.94 -1.07 -23.75
N TRP A 59 4.27 -0.13 -22.87
CA TRP A 59 3.51 0.11 -21.65
C TRP A 59 2.18 0.81 -21.99
N SER A 60 1.06 0.19 -21.63
CA SER A 60 -0.27 0.75 -21.86
C SER A 60 -0.56 1.90 -20.89
N ASN A 61 -1.00 3.04 -21.39
CA ASN A 61 -1.25 4.23 -20.55
C ASN A 61 -2.60 4.19 -19.79
N GLU A 62 -3.42 3.16 -19.96
CA GLU A 62 -4.74 3.11 -19.32
C GLU A 62 -4.65 2.57 -17.89
N ASN A 63 -4.97 3.43 -16.91
CA ASN A 63 -5.12 3.11 -15.48
C ASN A 63 -3.86 2.56 -14.77
N LEU A 64 -2.66 2.91 -15.24
CA LEU A 64 -1.37 2.56 -14.61
C LEU A 64 -0.63 3.80 -14.08
N PRO A 65 0.37 3.63 -13.18
CA PRO A 65 1.22 4.72 -12.75
C PRO A 65 2.01 5.36 -13.90
N SER A 66 2.43 6.61 -13.70
CA SER A 66 3.29 7.32 -14.64
C SER A 66 4.61 6.57 -14.88
N ILE A 67 5.03 6.48 -16.14
CA ILE A 67 6.33 5.93 -16.54
C ILE A 67 7.46 6.68 -15.82
N ASP A 68 7.37 8.00 -15.69
CA ASP A 68 8.37 8.82 -15.00
C ASP A 68 8.52 8.43 -13.54
N ASP A 69 7.40 8.16 -12.85
CA ASP A 69 7.42 7.79 -11.44
C ASP A 69 7.98 6.37 -11.24
N LEU A 70 7.66 5.44 -12.14
CA LEU A 70 8.23 4.10 -12.16
C LEU A 70 9.76 4.15 -12.38
N VAL A 71 10.21 4.91 -13.38
CA VAL A 71 11.63 5.06 -13.73
C VAL A 71 12.43 5.73 -12.60
N LYS A 72 11.87 6.78 -11.98
CA LYS A 72 12.48 7.44 -10.80
C LYS A 72 12.54 6.49 -9.61
N ALA A 73 11.51 5.66 -9.41
CA ALA A 73 11.52 4.61 -8.40
C ALA A 73 12.48 3.45 -8.69
N GLY A 74 13.20 3.48 -9.81
CA GLY A 74 14.25 2.52 -10.16
C GLY A 74 13.72 1.33 -10.96
N PHE A 75 12.49 1.40 -11.46
CA PHE A 75 11.88 0.32 -12.23
C PHE A 75 12.13 0.45 -13.74
N PHE A 76 12.34 -0.68 -14.39
CA PHE A 76 12.24 -0.85 -15.84
C PHE A 76 11.12 -1.86 -16.16
N TYR A 77 10.51 -1.72 -17.33
CA TYR A 77 9.48 -2.63 -17.78
C TYR A 77 10.09 -3.91 -18.36
N THR A 78 9.52 -5.05 -17.98
CA THR A 78 9.98 -6.37 -18.44
C THR A 78 9.45 -6.75 -19.84
N GLY A 79 8.56 -5.94 -20.42
CA GLY A 79 7.87 -6.26 -21.67
C GLY A 79 6.64 -7.15 -21.50
N THR A 80 6.32 -7.57 -20.27
CA THR A 80 5.20 -8.48 -19.98
C THR A 80 4.17 -7.87 -19.05
N LYS A 81 2.91 -7.80 -19.49
CA LYS A 81 1.74 -7.33 -18.71
C LYS A 81 2.01 -5.96 -18.05
N THR A 82 1.98 -5.91 -16.73
CA THR A 82 2.28 -4.72 -15.92
C THR A 82 3.50 -4.96 -15.02
N ILE A 83 4.36 -5.92 -15.38
CA ILE A 83 5.49 -6.33 -14.54
C ILE A 83 6.65 -5.38 -14.75
N VAL A 84 7.08 -4.73 -13.68
CA VAL A 84 8.28 -3.90 -13.66
C VAL A 84 9.29 -4.44 -12.64
N THR A 85 10.57 -4.28 -12.92
CA THR A 85 11.67 -4.82 -12.11
C THR A 85 12.63 -3.71 -11.71
N CYS A 86 13.07 -3.71 -10.46
CA CYS A 86 14.05 -2.74 -9.99
C CYS A 86 15.44 -3.08 -10.54
N PHE A 87 16.14 -2.07 -11.08
CA PHE A 87 17.49 -2.27 -11.59
C PHE A 87 18.49 -2.66 -10.48
N TYR A 88 18.26 -2.21 -9.24
CA TYR A 88 19.18 -2.39 -8.12
C TYR A 88 18.97 -3.70 -7.36
N CYS A 89 17.78 -3.93 -6.81
CA CYS A 89 17.49 -5.10 -5.96
C CYS A 89 16.88 -6.30 -6.70
N ASN A 90 16.60 -6.17 -8.00
CA ASN A 90 15.90 -7.16 -8.83
C ASN A 90 14.45 -7.47 -8.41
N GLY A 91 13.90 -6.75 -7.43
CA GLY A 91 12.52 -6.92 -6.98
C GLY A 91 11.51 -6.52 -8.06
N SER A 92 10.53 -7.37 -8.30
CA SER A 92 9.54 -7.23 -9.36
C SER A 92 8.12 -7.14 -8.82
N LEU A 93 7.36 -6.17 -9.33
CA LEU A 93 5.98 -5.89 -8.95
C LEU A 93 5.06 -5.90 -10.15
N GLN A 94 3.83 -6.37 -9.94
CA GLN A 94 2.75 -6.41 -10.92
C GLN A 94 1.44 -5.93 -10.30
N ASN A 95 0.40 -5.78 -11.13
CA ASN A 95 -0.99 -5.49 -10.74
C ASN A 95 -1.14 -4.07 -10.20
N TRP A 96 -0.42 -3.14 -10.84
CA TRP A 96 -0.46 -1.73 -10.56
C TRP A 96 -1.82 -1.10 -10.87
N SER A 97 -2.21 -0.14 -10.05
CA SER A 97 -3.30 0.80 -10.25
C SER A 97 -2.75 2.21 -10.46
N SER A 98 -3.48 3.07 -11.16
CA SER A 98 -3.15 4.50 -11.32
C SER A 98 -2.99 5.27 -10.01
N ASN A 99 -3.54 4.75 -8.91
CA ASN A 99 -3.41 5.36 -7.58
C ASN A 99 -2.19 4.85 -6.77
N ASP A 100 -1.50 3.82 -7.26
CA ASP A 100 -0.32 3.29 -6.57
C ASP A 100 0.87 4.24 -6.77
N ASN A 101 1.62 4.49 -5.70
CA ASN A 101 2.85 5.26 -5.77
C ASN A 101 4.05 4.31 -5.88
N PRO A 102 4.81 4.32 -7.01
CA PRO A 102 5.92 3.40 -7.22
C PRO A 102 6.98 3.38 -6.12
N MET A 103 7.33 4.54 -5.55
CA MET A 103 8.32 4.62 -4.48
C MET A 103 7.81 3.98 -3.17
N ILE A 104 6.54 4.24 -2.82
CA ILE A 104 5.92 3.68 -1.62
C ILE A 104 5.83 2.15 -1.75
N GLU A 105 5.37 1.65 -2.89
CA GLU A 105 5.25 0.20 -3.12
C GLU A 105 6.63 -0.48 -3.15
N HIS A 106 7.64 0.15 -3.76
CA HIS A 106 9.00 -0.37 -3.74
C HIS A 106 9.51 -0.57 -2.31
N VAL A 107 9.38 0.44 -1.44
CA VAL A 107 9.82 0.33 -0.04
C VAL A 107 8.95 -0.64 0.77
N ARG A 108 7.63 -0.68 0.49
CA ARG A 108 6.70 -1.58 1.18
C ARG A 108 7.06 -3.04 0.93
N TRP A 109 7.39 -3.40 -0.31
CA TRP A 109 7.63 -4.78 -0.70
C TRP A 109 9.11 -5.19 -0.61
N PHE A 110 10.04 -4.28 -0.88
CA PHE A 110 11.49 -4.53 -0.83
C PHE A 110 12.20 -3.58 0.15
N PRO A 111 11.96 -3.69 1.47
CA PRO A 111 12.48 -2.77 2.48
C PRO A 111 14.01 -2.78 2.63
N HIS A 112 14.69 -3.77 2.06
CA HIS A 112 16.14 -3.92 2.06
C HIS A 112 16.82 -3.33 0.82
N CYS A 113 16.06 -2.83 -0.16
CA CYS A 113 16.63 -2.16 -1.32
C CYS A 113 17.30 -0.84 -0.91
N ALA A 114 18.63 -0.78 -0.94
CA ALA A 114 19.39 0.42 -0.58
C ALA A 114 19.02 1.63 -1.45
N TYR A 115 18.83 1.42 -2.76
CA TYR A 115 18.35 2.45 -3.68
C TYR A 115 17.02 3.06 -3.23
N ALA A 116 16.02 2.21 -2.96
CA ALA A 116 14.69 2.67 -2.57
C ALA A 116 14.71 3.36 -1.19
N LYS A 117 15.45 2.80 -0.24
CA LYS A 117 15.60 3.38 1.11
C LYS A 117 16.25 4.76 1.08
N GLN A 118 17.31 4.93 0.27
CA GLN A 118 18.00 6.21 0.12
C GLN A 118 17.09 7.27 -0.52
N LEU A 119 16.39 6.92 -1.60
CA LEU A 119 15.56 7.88 -2.34
C LEU A 119 14.26 8.25 -1.61
N CYS A 120 13.70 7.32 -0.83
CA CYS A 120 12.50 7.54 -0.03
C CYS A 120 12.74 8.45 1.19
N GLY A 121 13.96 8.42 1.75
CA GLY A 121 14.30 9.12 2.98
C GLY A 121 13.82 8.39 4.25
N SER A 122 14.51 8.63 5.36
CA SER A 122 14.33 7.89 6.63
C SER A 122 12.92 7.98 7.21
N GLU A 123 12.32 9.18 7.19
CA GLU A 123 11.02 9.43 7.82
C GLU A 123 9.86 8.78 7.05
N LEU A 124 9.86 8.86 5.71
CA LEU A 124 8.84 8.19 4.90
C LEU A 124 9.02 6.67 4.95
N TYR A 125 10.26 6.19 4.89
CA TYR A 125 10.57 4.77 5.06
C TYR A 125 9.96 4.20 6.34
N ARG A 126 10.20 4.86 7.48
CA ARG A 126 9.67 4.45 8.79
C ARG A 126 8.14 4.36 8.78
N LYS A 127 7.47 5.39 8.28
CA LYS A 127 6.00 5.43 8.16
C LYS A 127 5.45 4.29 7.31
N ILE A 128 6.11 3.95 6.20
CA ILE A 128 5.69 2.86 5.33
C ILE A 128 5.78 1.52 6.08
N GLN A 129 6.90 1.23 6.75
CA GLN A 129 7.09 -0.02 7.49
C GLN A 129 6.11 -0.15 8.66
N GLU A 130 5.92 0.92 9.44
CA GLU A 130 4.93 0.96 10.53
C GLU A 130 3.52 0.67 10.00
N SER A 131 3.13 1.30 8.89
CA SER A 131 1.82 1.07 8.29
C SER A 131 1.61 -0.38 7.82
N LYS A 132 2.67 -1.03 7.33
CA LYS A 132 2.65 -2.43 6.90
C LYS A 132 2.46 -3.36 8.10
N GLN A 133 3.21 -3.13 9.17
CA GLN A 133 3.11 -3.90 10.42
C GLN A 133 1.70 -3.82 11.02
N ILE A 134 1.15 -2.61 11.14
CA ILE A 134 -0.20 -2.38 11.66
C ILE A 134 -1.26 -3.11 10.82
N GLN A 135 -1.11 -3.13 9.49
CA GLN A 135 -2.04 -3.85 8.61
C GLN A 135 -1.97 -5.36 8.82
N GLN A 136 -0.77 -5.92 8.95
CA GLN A 136 -0.55 -7.35 9.19
C GLN A 136 -1.11 -7.79 10.55
N GLU A 137 -0.91 -6.99 11.59
CA GLU A 137 -1.47 -7.26 12.92
C GLU A 137 -3.00 -7.25 12.92
N ARG A 138 -3.62 -6.30 12.21
CA ARG A 138 -5.07 -6.26 12.04
C ARG A 138 -5.61 -7.48 11.29
N MET A 139 -4.91 -7.93 10.25
CA MET A 139 -5.28 -9.14 9.51
C MET A 139 -5.21 -10.39 10.41
N LYS A 140 -4.13 -10.55 11.18
CA LYS A 140 -3.97 -11.65 12.13
C LYS A 140 -5.04 -11.65 13.24
N ALA A 141 -5.39 -10.47 13.77
CA ALA A 141 -6.43 -10.34 14.79
C ALA A 141 -7.82 -10.73 14.26
N ASN A 142 -8.11 -10.41 13.00
CA ASN A 142 -9.37 -10.82 12.36
C ASN A 142 -9.44 -12.34 12.15
N ASP A 143 -8.35 -12.98 11.77
CA ASP A 143 -8.29 -14.44 11.60
C ASP A 143 -8.45 -15.18 12.94
N ALA A 144 -7.86 -14.65 14.01
CA ALA A 144 -7.98 -15.23 15.36
C ALA A 144 -9.41 -15.21 15.90
N ASN A 145 -10.18 -14.15 15.60
CA ASN A 145 -11.57 -14.03 16.03
C ASN A 145 -12.53 -14.97 15.25
N ASN A 146 -12.06 -15.56 14.15
CA ASN A 146 -12.85 -16.46 13.29
C ASN A 146 -12.64 -17.95 13.63
N GLN A 147 -11.75 -18.27 14.58
CA GLN A 147 -11.44 -19.66 15.00
C GLN A 147 -12.09 -20.07 16.34
N SER A 148 -12.81 -19.16 17.03
CA SER A 148 -13.50 -19.45 18.29
C SER A 148 -15.01 -19.68 18.11
N GLY A 149 -15.38 -20.61 17.23
CA GLY A 149 -16.79 -20.90 16.93
C GLY A 149 -17.04 -22.31 16.38
N THR A 150 -16.95 -23.34 17.21
CA THR A 150 -17.59 -24.64 16.94
C THR A 150 -18.41 -25.08 18.14
N SER A 151 -19.75 -25.04 18.01
CA SER A 151 -20.71 -26.11 18.34
C SER A 151 -22.15 -25.58 18.37
N GLY A 152 -22.99 -26.06 17.45
CA GLY A 152 -24.43 -26.18 17.65
C GLY A 152 -25.33 -25.24 16.86
N GLY A 153 -26.03 -25.79 15.87
CA GLY A 153 -27.42 -25.39 15.60
C GLY A 153 -27.71 -24.74 14.25
N SER A 154 -28.06 -25.60 13.29
CA SER A 154 -29.15 -25.43 12.32
C SER A 154 -28.98 -24.45 11.15
N SER A 155 -28.97 -25.06 9.97
CA SER A 155 -29.47 -24.50 8.71
C SER A 155 -30.66 -23.55 8.90
N SER A 156 -30.51 -22.31 8.46
CA SER A 156 -31.54 -21.70 7.61
C SER A 156 -30.93 -20.56 6.79
N ASN A 157 -31.09 -20.71 5.49
CA ASN A 157 -31.19 -19.72 4.42
C ASN A 157 -30.75 -18.28 4.70
N GLY A 158 -29.89 -17.78 3.81
CA GLY A 158 -29.62 -16.37 3.64
C GLY A 158 -30.91 -15.55 3.67
N HIS A 159 -31.03 -14.70 4.68
CA HIS A 159 -32.12 -13.78 4.86
C HIS A 159 -31.56 -12.38 5.13
N LEU A 160 -31.89 -11.47 4.23
CA LEU A 160 -31.41 -10.11 4.11
C LEU A 160 -31.96 -9.26 5.28
N LEU A 161 -31.34 -9.32 6.45
CA LEU A 161 -31.82 -8.54 7.60
C LEU A 161 -31.23 -7.11 7.63
N ILE A 162 -32.14 -6.15 7.49
CA ILE A 162 -32.02 -4.74 7.90
C ILE A 162 -31.31 -4.70 9.26
N PRO A 163 -30.31 -3.82 9.50
CA PRO A 163 -29.68 -3.71 10.79
C PRO A 163 -30.79 -3.33 11.72
N ASP A 164 -30.95 -4.11 12.78
CA ASP A 164 -31.76 -3.70 13.90
C ASP A 164 -31.33 -2.28 14.31
N GLU A 165 -32.28 -1.52 14.85
CA GLU A 165 -32.09 -0.10 15.16
C GLU A 165 -30.84 0.12 16.03
N SER A 166 -30.52 -0.84 16.91
CA SER A 166 -29.31 -0.81 17.75
C SER A 166 -28.01 -0.98 16.95
N THR A 167 -27.98 -1.83 15.93
CA THR A 167 -26.84 -1.93 15.00
C THR A 167 -26.68 -0.66 14.16
N LEU A 168 -27.78 -0.06 13.69
CA LEU A 168 -27.72 1.23 12.98
C LEU A 168 -27.16 2.33 13.89
N LEU A 169 -27.64 2.41 15.14
CA LEU A 169 -27.15 3.39 16.12
C LEU A 169 -25.66 3.26 16.39
N ARG A 170 -25.15 2.02 16.54
CA ARG A 170 -23.71 1.76 16.75
C ARG A 170 -22.88 2.21 15.54
N LEU A 171 -23.33 1.92 14.32
CA LEU A 171 -22.63 2.33 13.10
C LEU A 171 -22.64 3.85 12.89
N VAL A 172 -23.73 4.51 13.28
CA VAL A 172 -23.84 5.97 13.22
C VAL A 172 -22.94 6.61 14.26
N ALA A 173 -22.93 6.11 15.51
CA ALA A 173 -22.03 6.58 16.56
C ALA A 173 -20.56 6.47 16.14
N ALA A 174 -20.13 5.31 15.64
CA ALA A 174 -18.78 5.10 15.14
C ALA A 174 -18.40 6.07 13.99
N ARG A 175 -19.37 6.50 13.18
CA ARG A 175 -19.16 7.49 12.10
C ARG A 175 -19.12 8.94 12.60
N LEU A 176 -19.76 9.23 13.72
CA LEU A 176 -19.67 10.55 14.35
C LEU A 176 -18.28 10.81 14.95
N ASP A 177 -17.52 9.76 15.28
CA ASP A 177 -16.14 9.87 15.75
C ASP A 177 -15.12 10.11 14.63
N LEU A 178 -15.54 10.03 13.36
CA LEU A 178 -14.66 10.34 12.23
C LEU A 178 -14.32 11.84 12.18
N SER A 179 -13.10 12.15 11.77
CA SER A 179 -12.61 13.54 11.66
C SER A 179 -13.50 14.43 10.77
N ILE A 180 -14.18 13.84 9.77
CA ILE A 180 -15.13 14.56 8.92
C ILE A 180 -16.36 15.01 9.70
N SER A 181 -16.91 14.16 10.57
CA SER A 181 -18.07 14.46 11.41
C SER A 181 -17.70 15.49 12.48
N GLN A 182 -16.53 15.34 13.11
CA GLN A 182 -16.01 16.31 14.08
C GLN A 182 -15.70 17.67 13.44
N SER A 183 -15.21 17.70 12.20
CA SER A 183 -15.00 18.95 11.45
C SER A 183 -16.31 19.66 11.11
N LEU A 184 -17.39 18.92 10.83
CA LEU A 184 -18.71 19.50 10.60
C LEU A 184 -19.31 20.04 11.90
N LEU A 185 -19.15 19.33 13.02
CA LEU A 185 -19.56 19.82 14.34
C LEU A 185 -18.83 21.10 14.75
N ASN A 186 -17.51 21.16 14.51
CA ASN A 186 -16.69 22.34 14.75
C ASN A 186 -17.03 23.54 13.84
N ARG A 187 -17.75 23.29 12.74
CA ARG A 187 -18.29 24.32 11.84
C ARG A 187 -19.77 24.63 12.13
N ASN A 188 -20.25 24.31 13.33
CA ASN A 188 -21.61 24.53 13.83
C ASN A 188 -22.73 23.82 13.04
N PHE A 189 -22.44 22.75 12.31
CA PHE A 189 -23.50 21.92 11.75
C PHE A 189 -24.19 21.14 12.88
N LYS A 190 -25.53 21.14 12.89
CA LYS A 190 -26.32 20.47 13.93
C LYS A 190 -26.06 18.95 13.91
N LEU A 191 -25.74 18.38 15.07
CA LEU A 191 -25.50 16.94 15.25
C LEU A 191 -26.63 16.07 14.69
N SER A 192 -27.88 16.50 14.83
CA SER A 192 -29.07 15.79 14.30
C SER A 192 -29.05 15.64 12.77
N ILE A 193 -28.51 16.62 12.05
CA ILE A 193 -28.41 16.59 10.59
C ILE A 193 -27.29 15.64 10.15
N ILE A 194 -26.15 15.68 10.83
CA ILE A 194 -25.01 14.79 10.54
C ILE A 194 -25.39 13.34 10.85
N LYS A 195 -26.07 13.09 11.97
CA LYS A 195 -26.58 11.78 12.37
C LYS A 195 -27.53 11.22 11.30
N ARG A 196 -28.52 11.99 10.89
CA ARG A 196 -29.50 11.60 9.86
C ARG A 196 -28.84 11.32 8.51
N CYS A 197 -27.87 12.13 8.09
CA CYS A 197 -27.13 11.90 6.86
C CYS A 197 -26.36 10.56 6.88
N TRP A 198 -25.74 10.22 8.01
CA TRP A 198 -25.06 8.93 8.16
C TRP A 198 -26.02 7.76 8.20
N GLU A 199 -27.16 7.89 8.86
CA GLU A 199 -28.24 6.90 8.84
C GLU A 199 -28.73 6.65 7.40
N ASP A 200 -29.00 7.70 6.64
CA ASP A 200 -29.49 7.60 5.27
C ASP A 200 -28.45 6.97 4.34
N GLN A 201 -27.16 7.32 4.47
CA GLN A 201 -26.09 6.66 3.72
C GLN A 201 -25.95 5.17 4.07
N LEU A 202 -26.13 4.78 5.34
CA LEU A 202 -26.09 3.38 5.77
C LEU A 202 -27.27 2.58 5.22
N ARG A 203 -28.44 3.23 5.07
CA ARG A 203 -29.63 2.63 4.45
C ARG A 203 -29.47 2.50 2.93
N LEU A 204 -28.79 3.45 2.26
CA LEU A 204 -28.62 3.47 0.80
C LEU A 204 -27.54 2.52 0.27
N LYS A 205 -26.42 2.32 0.98
CA LYS A 205 -25.32 1.41 0.55
C LYS A 205 -25.68 -0.09 0.56
N ARG A 206 -26.96 -0.42 0.71
CA ARG A 206 -27.50 -1.78 0.77
C ARG A 206 -28.52 -2.07 -0.35
N ARG A 207 -28.75 -1.13 -1.26
CA ARG A 207 -29.50 -1.39 -2.49
C ARG A 207 -28.54 -1.73 -3.63
#